data_AF-A0A1G0B3P1-F1
#
_entry.id   AF-A0A1G0B3P1-F1
#
_cell.length_a   1.000
_cell.length_b   1.000
_cell.length_c   1.000
_cell.angle_alpha   90.00
_cell.angle_beta   90.00
_cell.angle_gamma   90.00
#
_symmetry.space_group_name_H-M   'P 1'
#
loop_
_entity.id
_entity.type
_entity.pdbx_description
1 polymer ?
#
loop_
_entity_poly.entity_id
_entity_poly.type
_entity_poly.pdbx_seq_one_letter_code
_entity_poly.pdbx_strand_id
1 'polypeptide(L)'
;MLSSDASCPAEQIGRVLQAARALSRAVEAGDTELVLKEELAYQAAFAQVSAGSAGVLAPSEAEMLLSTLDRTAAFLRGQRARVEADIRALRSWRRCLAGYRLPAHGQARFVDRQG
;
A
#
# COMPACT_ATOMS: atom_id res chain seq x y z
N MET A 1 -38.15 16.58 1.60
CA MET A 1 -38.25 15.29 2.32
C MET A 1 -36.83 14.80 2.53
N LEU A 2 -36.40 14.76 3.79
CA LEU A 2 -35.04 14.43 4.21
C LEU A 2 -34.89 12.91 4.26
N SER A 3 -34.16 12.32 3.31
CA SER A 3 -33.68 10.94 3.45
C SER A 3 -32.55 10.94 4.46
N SER A 4 -32.90 10.82 5.74
CA SER A 4 -31.94 10.53 6.81
C SER A 4 -31.72 9.02 6.83
N ASP A 5 -30.80 8.54 6.00
CA ASP A 5 -30.22 7.20 6.12
C ASP A 5 -29.31 7.16 7.34
N ALA A 6 -29.90 7.31 8.53
CA ALA A 6 -29.21 7.10 9.79
C ALA A 6 -29.01 5.59 9.98
N SER A 7 -28.05 5.01 9.26
CA SER A 7 -27.60 3.63 9.47
C SER A 7 -27.23 3.47 10.95
N CYS A 8 -27.75 2.43 11.59
CA CYS A 8 -27.61 2.23 13.04
C CYS A 8 -26.11 2.15 13.43
N PRO A 9 -25.67 2.79 14.54
CA PRO A 9 -24.26 2.78 14.96
C PRO A 9 -23.61 1.38 15.05
N ALA A 10 -24.38 0.35 15.39
CA ALA A 10 -23.92 -1.04 15.43
C ALA A 10 -23.54 -1.58 14.04
N GLU A 11 -24.29 -1.21 12.99
CA GLU A 11 -23.98 -1.60 11.62
C GLU A 11 -22.70 -0.93 11.14
N GLN A 12 -22.50 0.34 11.51
CA GLN A 12 -21.30 1.10 11.15
C GLN A 12 -20.04 0.48 11.79
N ILE A 13 -20.12 0.10 13.06
CA ILE A 13 -19.05 -0.64 13.75
C ILE A 13 -18.82 -2.00 13.09
N GLY A 14 -19.88 -2.73 12.75
CA GLY A 14 -19.78 -4.00 12.04
C GLY A 14 -18.99 -3.90 10.73
N ARG A 15 -19.19 -2.83 9.96
CA ARG A 15 -18.43 -2.56 8.73
C ARG A 15 -16.94 -2.30 9.02
N VAL A 16 -16.62 -1.53 10.06
CA VAL A 16 -15.23 -1.27 10.46
C VAL A 16 -14.53 -2.57 10.86
N LEU A 17 -15.19 -3.41 11.68
CA LEU A 17 -14.64 -4.70 12.11
C LEU A 17 -14.44 -5.66 10.91
N GLN A 18 -15.37 -5.67 9.95
CA GLN A 18 -15.23 -6.45 8.73
C GLN A 18 -14.04 -5.98 7.88
N ALA A 19 -13.91 -4.67 7.67
CA ALA A 19 -12.78 -4.10 6.95
C ALA A 19 -11.44 -4.40 7.64
N ALA A 20 -11.39 -4.32 8.98
CA ALA A 20 -10.20 -4.67 9.76
C ALA A 20 -9.76 -6.14 9.56
N ARG A 21 -10.74 -7.05 9.52
CA ARG A 21 -10.47 -8.49 9.26
C ARG A 21 -9.96 -8.71 7.84
N ALA A 22 -10.52 -8.02 6.85
CA ALA A 22 -10.06 -8.10 5.46
C ALA A 22 -8.62 -7.60 5.33
N LEU A 23 -8.33 -6.44 5.92
CA LEU A 23 -6.99 -5.86 5.96
C LEU A 23 -5.99 -6.77 6.68
N SER A 24 -6.36 -7.35 7.82
CA SER A 24 -5.51 -8.31 8.55
C SER A 24 -5.13 -9.51 7.68
N ARG A 25 -6.10 -10.08 6.94
CA ARG A 25 -5.84 -11.20 6.03
C ARG A 25 -4.95 -10.79 4.85
N ALA A 26 -5.11 -9.58 4.33
CA ALA A 26 -4.25 -9.06 3.27
C ALA A 26 -2.78 -8.94 3.76
N VAL A 27 -2.59 -8.44 4.98
CA VAL A 27 -1.27 -8.35 5.62
C VAL A 27 -0.66 -9.75 5.82
N GLU A 28 -1.46 -10.71 6.29
CA GLU A 28 -1.02 -12.12 6.46
C GLU A 28 -0.66 -12.79 5.12
N ALA A 29 -1.36 -12.45 4.04
CA ALA A 29 -1.03 -12.91 2.69
C ALA A 29 0.23 -12.25 2.12
N GLY A 30 0.68 -11.14 2.70
CA GLY A 30 1.85 -10.39 2.25
C GLY A 30 1.66 -9.67 0.90
N ASP A 31 0.42 -9.54 0.43
CA ASP A 31 0.08 -8.89 -0.83
C ASP A 31 -0.03 -7.38 -0.63
N THR A 32 1.00 -6.65 -1.06
CA THR A 32 1.07 -5.19 -0.90
C THR A 32 -0.06 -4.46 -1.61
N GLU A 33 -0.48 -4.92 -2.80
CA GLU A 33 -1.55 -4.25 -3.56
C GLU A 33 -2.90 -4.43 -2.86
N LEU A 34 -3.16 -5.65 -2.40
CA LEU A 34 -4.36 -5.95 -1.63
C LEU A 34 -4.38 -5.19 -0.30
N VAL A 35 -3.24 -5.10 0.40
CA VAL A 35 -3.13 -4.32 1.65
C VAL A 35 -3.51 -2.86 1.41
N LEU A 36 -2.99 -2.23 0.35
CA LEU A 36 -3.32 -0.83 0.04
C LEU A 36 -4.80 -0.65 -0.28
N LYS A 37 -5.39 -1.59 -1.03
CA LYS A 37 -6.83 -1.56 -1.35
C LYS A 37 -7.70 -1.68 -0.09
N GLU A 38 -7.41 -2.64 0.77
CA GLU A 38 -8.18 -2.88 1.99
C GLU A 38 -7.96 -1.78 3.04
N GLU A 39 -6.79 -1.14 3.05
CA GLU A 39 -6.49 -0.01 3.92
C GLU A 39 -7.36 1.22 3.59
N LEU A 40 -7.54 1.52 2.30
CA LEU A 40 -8.48 2.56 1.85
C LEU A 40 -9.93 2.26 2.25
N ALA A 41 -10.36 1.00 2.10
CA ALA A 41 -11.70 0.57 2.52
C ALA A 41 -11.88 0.70 4.04
N TYR A 42 -10.85 0.33 4.81
CA TYR A 42 -10.84 0.48 6.26
C TYR A 42 -10.90 1.96 6.69
N GLN A 43 -10.12 2.85 6.07
CA GLN A 43 -10.18 4.29 6.33
C GLN A 43 -11.58 4.86 6.02
N ALA A 44 -12.18 4.48 4.89
CA ALA A 44 -13.52 4.93 4.51
C ALA A 44 -14.59 4.48 5.51
N ALA A 45 -14.51 3.24 6.00
CA ALA A 45 -15.41 2.74 7.04
C ALA A 45 -15.21 3.48 8.37
N PHE A 46 -13.96 3.77 8.74
CA PHE A 46 -13.63 4.48 9.98
C PHE A 46 -14.06 5.96 9.95
N ALA A 47 -13.95 6.62 8.80
CA ALA A 47 -14.41 7.99 8.60
C ALA A 47 -15.93 8.14 8.85
N GLN A 48 -16.72 7.13 8.47
CA GLN A 48 -18.17 7.13 8.72
C GLN A 48 -18.50 7.04 10.21
N VAL A 49 -17.76 6.23 10.98
CA VAL A 49 -17.95 6.07 12.43
C VAL A 49 -17.46 7.31 13.20
N SER A 50 -16.32 7.88 12.81
CA SER A 50 -15.76 9.07 13.48
C SER A 50 -16.57 10.35 13.26
N ALA A 51 -17.37 10.41 12.20
CA ALA A 51 -18.31 11.52 11.92
C ALA A 51 -19.69 11.35 12.58
N GLY A 52 -20.01 10.18 13.15
CA GLY A 52 -21.30 9.84 13.75
C GLY A 52 -21.27 9.67 15.28
N SER A 53 -22.41 9.31 15.88
CA SER A 53 -22.44 8.89 17.29
C SER A 53 -21.70 7.56 17.43
N ALA A 54 -20.55 7.56 18.11
CA ALA A 54 -19.78 6.36 18.39
C ALA A 54 -20.67 5.31 19.06
N GLY A 55 -20.89 4.19 18.38
CA GLY A 55 -21.48 3.02 19.03
C GLY A 55 -20.51 2.47 20.09
N VAL A 56 -21.02 1.69 21.03
CA VAL A 56 -20.18 1.06 22.06
C VAL A 56 -19.40 -0.09 21.43
N LEU A 57 -18.07 -0.05 21.55
CA LEU A 57 -17.18 -1.17 21.19
C LEU A 57 -16.98 -2.08 22.40
N ALA A 58 -17.04 -3.39 22.18
CA ALA A 58 -16.56 -4.33 23.18
C ALA A 58 -15.03 -4.23 23.32
N PRO A 59 -14.44 -4.50 24.50
CA PRO A 59 -12.99 -4.45 24.69
C PRO A 59 -12.20 -5.31 23.69
N SER A 60 -12.69 -6.51 23.38
CA SER A 60 -12.08 -7.43 22.41
C SER A 60 -12.11 -6.88 20.98
N GLU A 61 -13.13 -6.11 20.61
CA GLU A 61 -13.23 -5.47 19.30
C GLU A 61 -12.23 -4.33 19.18
N ALA A 62 -12.09 -3.53 20.24
CA ALA A 62 -11.09 -2.48 20.31
C ALA A 62 -9.66 -3.04 20.21
N GLU A 63 -9.35 -4.10 20.95
CA GLU A 63 -8.06 -4.79 20.88
C GLU A 63 -7.76 -5.34 19.47
N MET A 64 -8.76 -5.94 18.82
CA MET A 64 -8.63 -6.44 17.45
C MET A 64 -8.32 -5.31 16.46
N LEU A 65 -8.99 -4.16 16.59
CA LEU A 65 -8.74 -3.00 15.72
C LEU A 65 -7.33 -2.44 15.92
N LEU A 66 -6.89 -2.28 17.18
CA LEU A 66 -5.53 -1.83 17.50
C LEU A 66 -4.47 -2.80 16.95
N SER A 67 -4.66 -4.10 17.18
CA SER A 67 -3.77 -5.14 16.63
C SER A 67 -3.71 -5.13 15.10
N THR A 68 -4.83 -4.85 14.44
CA THR A 68 -4.89 -4.72 12.97
C THR A 68 -4.06 -3.52 12.50
N LEU A 69 -4.16 -2.39 13.18
CA LEU A 69 -3.38 -1.18 12.89
C LEU A 69 -1.88 -1.43 13.06
N ASP A 70 -1.48 -2.03 14.18
CA ASP A 70 -0.07 -2.30 14.48
C ASP A 70 0.56 -3.26 13.46
N ARG A 71 -0.15 -4.34 13.10
CA ARG A 71 0.32 -5.31 12.09
C ARG A 71 0.43 -4.67 10.71
N THR A 72 -0.57 -3.91 10.30
CA THR A 72 -0.53 -3.17 9.01
C THR A 72 0.63 -2.19 8.97
N ALA A 73 0.83 -1.41 10.04
CA ALA A 73 1.94 -0.46 10.13
C ALA A 73 3.30 -1.16 10.06
N ALA A 74 3.47 -2.28 10.77
CA ALA A 74 4.70 -3.07 10.72
C ALA A 74 4.98 -3.60 9.30
N PHE A 75 3.95 -4.13 8.62
CA PHE A 75 4.05 -4.61 7.25
C PHE A 75 4.49 -3.50 6.29
N LEU A 76 3.85 -2.33 6.33
CA LEU A 76 4.17 -1.20 5.45
C LEU A 76 5.59 -0.66 5.70
N ARG A 77 6.07 -0.63 6.96
CA ARG A 77 7.48 -0.29 7.26
C ARG A 77 8.44 -1.28 6.62
N GLY A 78 8.13 -2.58 6.65
CA GLY A 78 8.91 -3.63 5.98
C GLY A 78 8.96 -3.42 4.46
N GLN A 79 7.81 -3.16 3.83
CA GLN A 79 7.75 -2.88 2.39
C GLN A 79 8.55 -1.63 2.02
N ARG A 80 8.46 -0.56 2.81
CA ARG A 80 9.27 0.65 2.62
C ARG A 80 10.76 0.34 2.66
N ALA A 81 11.23 -0.41 3.66
CA ALA A 81 12.63 -0.77 3.78
C ALA A 81 13.14 -1.58 2.57
N ARG A 82 12.30 -2.48 2.05
CA ARG A 82 12.57 -3.25 0.83
C ARG A 82 12.70 -2.36 -0.40
N VAL A 83 11.71 -1.48 -0.64
CA VAL A 83 11.72 -0.55 -1.78
C VAL A 83 12.94 0.39 -1.70
N GLU A 84 13.30 0.88 -0.52
CA GLU A 84 14.51 1.69 -0.34
C GLU A 84 15.79 0.91 -0.68
N ALA A 85 15.86 -0.38 -0.37
CA ALA A 85 16.97 -1.24 -0.78
C ALA A 85 17.03 -1.43 -2.30
N ASP A 86 15.89 -1.67 -2.95
CA ASP A 86 15.81 -1.83 -4.40
C ASP A 86 16.22 -0.54 -5.13
N ILE A 87 15.78 0.64 -4.64
CA ILE A 87 16.21 1.94 -5.17
C ILE A 87 17.73 2.11 -5.04
N ARG A 88 18.32 1.74 -3.90
CA ARG A 88 19.78 1.78 -3.71
C ARG A 88 20.49 0.86 -4.70
N ALA A 89 19.97 -0.34 -4.94
CA ALA A 89 20.50 -1.27 -5.93
C ALA A 89 20.45 -0.64 -7.34
N LEU A 90 19.30 -0.13 -7.78
CA LEU A 90 19.14 0.52 -9.09
C LEU A 90 20.10 1.70 -9.28
N ARG A 91 20.31 2.53 -8.24
CA ARG A 91 21.31 3.62 -8.28
C ARG A 91 22.73 3.08 -8.42
N SER A 92 23.05 1.98 -7.75
CA SER A 92 24.35 1.31 -7.88
C SER A 92 24.57 0.81 -9.31
N TRP A 93 23.55 0.15 -9.88
CA TRP A 93 23.57 -0.32 -11.26
C TRP A 93 23.78 0.82 -12.25
N ARG A 94 23.06 1.95 -12.08
CA ARG A 94 23.24 3.14 -12.91
C ARG A 94 24.67 3.68 -12.85
N ARG A 95 25.30 3.72 -11.67
CA ARG A 95 26.70 4.14 -11.53
C ARG A 95 27.65 3.18 -12.22
N CYS A 96 27.42 1.88 -12.08
CA CYS A 96 28.19 0.84 -12.77
C CYS A 96 28.11 1.05 -14.29
N LEU A 97 26.89 1.15 -14.84
CA LEU A 97 26.63 1.39 -16.26
C LEU A 97 27.25 2.70 -16.77
N ALA A 98 27.27 3.77 -15.97
CA ALA A 98 27.92 5.02 -16.35
C ALA A 98 29.45 4.91 -16.51
N GLY A 99 30.08 3.94 -15.85
CA GLY A 99 31.50 3.62 -16.01
C GLY A 99 31.81 2.88 -17.31
N TYR A 100 30.82 2.23 -17.92
CA TYR A 100 30.96 1.67 -19.26
C TYR A 100 30.85 2.81 -20.27
N ARG A 101 31.95 3.09 -20.98
CA ARG A 101 31.87 3.84 -22.23
C ARG A 101 31.03 3.02 -23.20
N LEU A 102 29.77 3.39 -23.40
CA LEU A 102 29.04 2.99 -24.59
C LEU A 102 29.88 3.51 -25.77
N PRO A 103 30.39 2.65 -26.66
CA PRO A 103 30.97 3.14 -27.90
C PRO A 103 29.87 3.96 -28.55
N ALA A 104 30.11 5.28 -28.70
CA ALA A 104 29.28 6.10 -29.56
C ALA A 104 29.19 5.32 -30.87
N HIS A 105 27.98 4.88 -31.22
CA HIS A 105 27.73 4.04 -32.39
C HIS A 105 28.67 4.51 -33.50
N GLY A 106 29.58 3.60 -33.89
CA GLY A 106 30.62 3.92 -34.83
C GLY A 106 29.97 4.64 -36.00
N GLN A 107 30.51 5.81 -36.33
CA GLN A 107 30.24 6.42 -37.62
C GLN A 107 30.39 5.28 -38.63
N ALA A 108 29.28 4.87 -39.25
CA ALA A 108 29.30 3.90 -40.32
C ALA A 108 30.08 4.57 -41.45
N ARG A 109 31.40 4.37 -41.45
CA ARG A 109 32.25 4.69 -42.59
C ARG A 109 31.88 3.67 -43.63
N PHE A 110 30.95 4.06 -44.51
CA PHE A 110 30.82 3.42 -45.81
C PHE A 110 32.19 3.55 -46.49
N VAL A 111 32.92 2.44 -46.53
CA VAL A 111 34.10 2.33 -47.37
C VAL A 111 33.54 2.14 -48.77
N ASP A 112 33.42 3.24 -49.52
CA ASP A 112 33.15 3.18 -50.94
C ASP A 112 34.35 2.51 -51.60
N ARG A 113 34.17 1.25 -51.99
CA ARG A 113 35.19 0.46 -52.66
C ARG A 113 35.11 0.84 -54.13
N GLN A 114 35.69 1.99 -54.49
CA GLN A 114 35.85 2.38 -55.88
C GLN A 114 36.70 1.32 -56.60
N GLY A 115 36.05 0.62 -57.53
CA GLY A 115 36.68 -0.07 -58.66
C GLY A 115 36.67 0.83 -59.88
#